data_AF-A0A496TK99-F1
#
_entry.id   AF-A0A496TK99-F1
#
_cell.length_a   1.000
_cell.length_b   1.000
_cell.length_c   1.000
_cell.angle_alpha   90.00
_cell.angle_beta   90.00
_cell.angle_gamma   90.00
#
_symmetry.space_group_name_H-M   'P 1'
#
loop_
_entity.id
_entity.type
_entity.pdbx_description
1 polymer ?
#
loop_
_entity_poly.entity_id
_entity_poly.type
_entity_poly.pdbx_seq_one_letter_code
_entity_poly.pdbx_strand_id
1 'polypeptide(L)'
;MIKMSLQDQLIQQIKQLDKKQAEELQFYLREITQQDTDKYSLQNFLYLQKLTSLCLRDFYTLDQQLRPNIRAEKKHVSLPREFTETNNSFPNIIERRRSRREYQTQPISLPQLSELLYYTYGATGKISLRGYRNYILRSAPSAGALYPINLSVIVNSVDTLSPGFYRYKVKEHALESIFLGDIRSPLVQAGLGQQFMATAAVVLVLSAVPERIIPRYGIRGYRYIYLDAGHIAQNAYLAAEYLNLGACDIGAFYDDAVHSVLGFDPEKEFVVLMITIGRV
;
A
#
# COMPACT_ATOMS: atom_id res chain seq x y z
N MET A 1 2.71 13.69 44.48
CA MET A 1 3.47 14.12 43.28
C MET A 1 3.59 12.93 42.35
N ILE A 2 2.92 12.94 41.19
CA ILE A 2 3.06 11.87 40.19
C ILE A 2 4.43 12.04 39.52
N LYS A 3 5.28 11.02 39.59
CA LYS A 3 6.62 11.04 39.00
C LYS A 3 6.48 11.06 37.48
N MET A 4 7.02 12.09 36.85
CA MET A 4 6.96 12.27 35.39
C MET A 4 7.68 11.10 34.70
N SER A 5 7.09 10.57 33.62
CA SER A 5 7.66 9.41 32.93
C SER A 5 8.99 9.77 32.25
N LEU A 6 9.88 8.79 32.06
CA LEU A 6 11.14 8.97 31.34
C LEU A 6 10.91 9.55 29.92
N GLN A 7 9.80 9.15 29.29
CA GLN A 7 9.39 9.67 27.97
C GLN A 7 9.05 11.16 28.01
N ASP A 8 8.34 11.61 29.04
CA ASP A 8 7.97 13.02 29.21
C ASP A 8 9.19 13.89 29.52
N GLN A 9 10.15 13.36 30.27
CA GLN A 9 11.44 14.01 30.54
C GLN A 9 12.25 14.20 29.25
N LEU A 10 12.34 13.16 28.41
CA LEU A 10 13.06 13.25 27.14
C LEU A 10 12.39 14.25 26.16
N ILE A 11 11.06 14.26 26.11
CA ILE A 11 10.31 15.23 25.28
C ILE A 11 10.59 16.67 25.74
N GLN A 12 10.72 16.93 27.05
CA GLN A 12 11.08 18.25 27.54
C GLN A 12 12.50 18.64 27.15
N GLN A 13 13.46 17.73 27.23
CA GLN A 13 14.84 17.98 26.84
C GLN A 13 14.96 18.28 25.33
N ILE A 14 14.26 17.53 24.48
CA ILE A 14 14.27 17.76 23.02
C ILE A 14 13.70 19.12 22.64
N LYS A 15 12.70 19.62 23.37
CA LYS A 15 12.12 20.96 23.14
C LYS A 15 13.07 22.11 23.49
N GLN A 16 14.14 21.84 24.23
CA GLN A 16 15.13 22.86 24.64
C GLN A 16 16.37 22.88 23.74
N LEU A 17 16.46 21.98 22.76
CA LEU A 17 17.59 21.94 21.84
C LEU A 17 17.57 23.15 20.91
N ASP A 18 18.75 23.69 20.63
CA ASP A 18 18.93 24.64 19.54
C ASP A 18 18.91 23.95 18.17
N LYS A 19 18.82 24.74 17.09
CA LYS A 19 18.70 24.23 15.73
C LYS A 19 19.83 23.27 15.34
N LYS A 20 21.07 23.56 15.76
CA LYS A 20 22.23 22.73 15.41
C LYS A 20 22.17 21.40 16.17
N GLN A 21 21.82 21.45 17.45
CA GLN A 21 21.62 20.27 18.29
C GLN A 21 20.45 19.40 17.80
N ALA A 22 19.36 20.02 17.32
CA ALA A 22 18.24 19.32 16.72
C ALA A 22 18.63 18.63 15.40
N GLU A 23 19.42 19.28 14.54
CA GLU A 23 19.95 18.70 13.30
C GLU A 23 20.91 17.52 13.57
N GLU A 24 21.80 17.64 14.55
CA GLU A 24 22.69 16.55 14.99
C GLU A 24 21.90 15.37 15.58
N LEU A 25 20.89 15.64 16.42
CA LEU A 25 20.01 14.60 16.95
C LEU A 25 19.21 13.92 15.82
N GLN A 26 18.76 14.64 14.80
CA GLN A 26 18.13 14.03 13.63
C GLN A 26 19.08 13.12 12.87
N PHE A 27 20.33 13.54 12.66
CA PHE A 27 21.33 12.73 12.00
C PHE A 27 21.58 11.44 12.79
N TYR A 28 21.73 11.55 14.12
CA TYR A 28 21.94 10.39 14.99
C TYR A 28 20.74 9.45 15.05
N LEU A 29 19.52 10.00 15.12
CA LEU A 29 18.29 9.20 15.07
C LEU A 29 18.15 8.49 13.71
N ARG A 30 18.57 9.11 12.60
CA ARG A 30 18.59 8.48 11.28
C ARG A 30 19.56 7.32 11.21
N GLU A 31 20.79 7.50 11.70
CA GLU A 31 21.81 6.43 11.80
C GLU A 31 21.30 5.26 12.65
N ILE A 32 20.72 5.54 13.83
CA ILE A 32 20.16 4.52 14.72
C ILE A 32 19.00 3.76 14.06
N THR A 33 18.14 4.44 13.29
CA THR A 33 17.05 3.79 12.54
C THR A 33 17.52 2.98 11.34
N GLN A 34 18.72 3.25 10.83
CA GLN A 34 19.30 2.52 9.68
C GLN A 34 20.11 1.29 10.11
N GLN A 35 20.64 1.28 11.33
CA GLN A 35 21.54 0.21 11.80
C GLN A 35 20.86 -0.93 12.57
N ASP A 36 19.62 -0.76 13.07
CA ASP A 36 19.02 -1.72 14.02
C ASP A 36 17.52 -1.92 13.76
N THR A 37 17.15 -2.42 12.57
CA THR A 37 15.76 -2.64 12.15
C THR A 37 15.01 -3.70 12.95
N ASP A 38 15.72 -4.56 13.70
CA ASP A 38 15.18 -5.83 14.22
C ASP A 38 14.56 -5.74 15.63
N LYS A 39 14.53 -4.55 16.26
CA LYS A 39 14.15 -4.42 17.69
C LYS A 39 13.02 -3.44 18.02
N TYR A 40 12.33 -2.88 17.03
CA TYR A 40 11.33 -1.85 17.31
C TYR A 40 9.90 -2.40 17.45
N SER A 41 9.39 -2.43 18.70
CA SER A 41 7.95 -2.58 18.95
C SER A 41 7.17 -1.42 18.32
N LEU A 42 5.88 -1.62 18.01
CA LEU A 42 4.97 -0.58 17.46
C LEU A 42 4.99 0.73 18.28
N GLN A 43 5.23 0.62 19.58
CA GLN A 43 5.37 1.74 20.50
C GLN A 43 6.64 2.56 20.23
N ASN A 44 7.75 1.90 19.90
CA ASN A 44 9.00 2.55 19.53
C ASN A 44 8.91 3.17 18.14
N PHE A 45 8.17 2.60 17.19
CA PHE A 45 7.92 3.19 15.88
C PHE A 45 7.12 4.51 15.99
N LEU A 46 6.02 4.51 16.76
CA LEU A 46 5.25 5.73 17.04
C LEU A 46 6.06 6.76 17.81
N TYR A 47 6.93 6.31 18.72
CA TYR A 47 7.84 7.17 19.46
C TYR A 47 8.89 7.81 18.55
N LEU A 48 9.55 7.04 17.67
CA LEU A 48 10.49 7.54 16.68
C LEU A 48 9.82 8.48 15.67
N GLN A 49 8.59 8.19 15.25
CA GLN A 49 7.82 9.10 14.41
C GLN A 49 7.50 10.41 15.14
N LYS A 50 7.16 10.33 16.44
CA LYS A 50 6.93 11.49 17.29
C LYS A 50 8.23 12.28 17.51
N LEU A 51 9.35 11.63 17.75
CA LEU A 51 10.69 12.24 17.86
C LEU A 51 11.13 12.90 16.56
N THR A 52 10.94 12.25 15.43
CA THR A 52 11.22 12.82 14.11
C THR A 52 10.34 14.04 13.85
N SER A 53 9.04 13.97 14.19
CA SER A 53 8.15 15.13 14.09
C SER A 53 8.50 16.26 15.06
N LEU A 54 9.07 15.92 16.23
CA LEU A 54 9.55 16.86 17.24
C LEU A 54 10.84 17.54 16.79
N CYS A 55 11.78 16.82 16.17
CA CYS A 55 13.00 17.41 15.62
C CYS A 55 12.74 18.19 14.33
N LEU A 56 11.71 17.83 13.57
CA LEU A 56 11.19 18.64 12.46
C LEU A 56 10.51 19.92 12.95
N ARG A 57 10.35 20.15 14.28
CA ARG A 57 9.67 21.35 14.79
C ARG A 57 10.41 22.66 14.55
N ASP A 58 11.69 22.64 14.20
CA ASP A 58 12.35 23.88 13.73
C ASP A 58 11.88 24.30 12.32
N PHE A 59 11.12 23.47 11.62
CA PHE A 59 10.26 23.87 10.50
C PHE A 59 8.80 24.17 10.92
N TYR A 60 8.41 23.87 12.15
CA TYR A 60 7.10 24.19 12.75
C TYR A 60 7.10 25.43 13.66
N THR A 61 8.19 26.19 13.79
CA THR A 61 8.09 27.59 14.27
C THR A 61 7.26 28.46 13.31
N LEU A 62 7.05 28.01 12.06
CA LEU A 62 6.02 28.54 11.17
C LEU A 62 4.58 28.25 11.67
N ASP A 63 4.35 27.17 12.41
CA ASP A 63 3.01 26.61 12.65
C ASP A 63 2.25 27.28 13.80
N GLN A 64 2.91 27.90 14.78
CA GLN A 64 2.16 28.64 15.82
C GLN A 64 1.66 30.01 15.33
N GLN A 65 2.38 30.67 14.41
CA GLN A 65 1.93 31.92 13.79
C GLN A 65 0.93 31.67 12.64
N LEU A 66 0.99 30.49 12.00
CA LEU A 66 0.09 30.11 10.90
C LEU A 66 -1.13 29.30 11.32
N ARG A 67 -1.32 28.97 12.60
CA ARG A 67 -2.56 28.34 13.06
C ARG A 67 -3.65 29.41 13.10
N PRO A 68 -4.57 29.46 12.12
CA PRO A 68 -5.77 30.25 12.31
C PRO A 68 -6.41 29.79 13.61
N ASN A 69 -6.79 30.75 14.45
CA ASN A 69 -7.52 30.52 15.69
C ASN A 69 -8.96 30.11 15.33
N ILE A 70 -9.11 28.98 14.62
CA ILE A 70 -10.38 28.42 14.19
C ILE A 70 -11.07 27.91 15.44
N ARG A 71 -11.78 28.80 16.13
CA ARG A 71 -12.90 28.40 16.98
C ARG A 71 -13.94 27.81 16.03
N ALA A 72 -13.97 26.49 15.93
CA ALA A 72 -14.92 25.79 15.07
C ALA A 72 -16.34 25.97 15.64
N GLU A 73 -17.02 27.05 15.26
CA GLU A 73 -18.48 27.04 15.27
C GLU A 73 -18.91 25.91 14.34
N LYS A 74 -19.56 24.88 14.90
CA LYS A 74 -20.04 23.72 14.15
C LYS A 74 -21.28 24.11 13.35
N LYS A 75 -21.10 24.84 12.26
CA LYS A 75 -22.16 25.10 11.28
C LYS A 75 -22.25 23.90 10.34
N HIS A 76 -23.42 23.26 10.35
CA HIS A 76 -23.72 22.17 9.43
C HIS A 76 -24.29 22.74 8.13
N VAL A 77 -23.68 22.37 7.01
CA VAL A 77 -24.19 22.64 5.67
C VAL A 77 -24.60 21.29 5.08
N SER A 78 -25.90 21.10 4.82
CA SER A 78 -26.38 19.91 4.12
C SER A 78 -25.95 19.96 2.66
N LEU A 79 -25.38 18.87 2.16
CA LEU A 79 -25.03 18.72 0.75
C LEU A 79 -26.21 18.03 0.02
N PRO A 80 -26.53 18.44 -1.23
CA PRO A 80 -27.59 17.82 -2.00
C PRO A 80 -27.23 16.37 -2.35
N ARG A 81 -28.24 15.49 -2.33
CA ARG A 81 -28.15 14.09 -2.79
C ARG A 81 -28.76 13.85 -4.16
N GLU A 82 -29.23 14.91 -4.81
CA GLU A 82 -29.65 14.89 -6.20
C GLU A 82 -28.40 15.03 -7.07
N PHE A 83 -27.92 13.91 -7.59
CA PHE A 83 -26.75 13.85 -8.45
C PHE A 83 -27.15 13.96 -9.92
N THR A 84 -26.26 14.49 -10.74
CA THR A 84 -26.47 14.58 -12.19
C THR A 84 -26.59 13.18 -12.79
N GLU A 85 -27.70 12.92 -13.50
CA GLU A 85 -27.84 11.71 -14.30
C GLU A 85 -26.83 11.73 -15.46
N THR A 86 -26.07 10.66 -15.60
CA THR A 86 -25.09 10.51 -16.68
C THR A 86 -25.19 9.10 -17.25
N ASN A 87 -24.89 8.93 -18.54
CA ASN A 87 -24.73 7.59 -19.14
C ASN A 87 -23.40 6.90 -18.73
N ASN A 88 -22.75 7.37 -17.67
CA ASN A 88 -21.49 6.85 -17.17
C ASN A 88 -21.75 5.68 -16.21
N SER A 89 -21.04 4.57 -16.36
CA SER A 89 -21.11 3.42 -15.45
C SER A 89 -20.44 3.66 -14.10
N PHE A 90 -19.60 4.70 -13.96
CA PHE A 90 -18.79 4.97 -12.78
C PHE A 90 -19.59 5.10 -11.46
N PRO A 91 -20.69 5.88 -11.38
CA PRO A 91 -21.49 5.95 -10.14
C PRO A 91 -21.98 4.56 -9.70
N ASN A 92 -22.47 3.77 -10.66
CA ASN A 92 -22.96 2.42 -10.40
C ASN A 92 -21.83 1.48 -9.91
N ILE A 93 -20.63 1.57 -10.49
CA ILE A 93 -19.45 0.83 -10.03
C ILE A 93 -19.12 1.19 -8.56
N ILE A 94 -19.10 2.48 -8.23
CA ILE A 94 -18.82 2.94 -6.86
C ILE A 94 -19.88 2.44 -5.87
N GLU A 95 -21.15 2.50 -6.25
CA GLU A 95 -22.29 2.11 -5.41
C GLU A 95 -22.37 0.60 -5.19
N ARG A 96 -22.08 -0.22 -6.22
CA ARG A 96 -22.15 -1.69 -6.14
C ARG A 96 -20.92 -2.34 -5.56
N ARG A 97 -19.75 -1.69 -5.61
CA ARG A 97 -18.48 -2.22 -5.09
C ARG A 97 -18.65 -2.66 -3.63
N ARG A 98 -18.37 -3.93 -3.34
CA ARG A 98 -18.38 -4.52 -1.99
C ARG A 98 -17.21 -5.49 -1.84
N SER A 99 -16.79 -5.74 -0.60
CA SER A 99 -15.91 -6.87 -0.30
C SER A 99 -16.71 -8.17 -0.40
N ARG A 100 -16.42 -8.97 -1.43
CA ARG A 100 -17.09 -10.25 -1.68
C ARG A 100 -16.08 -11.37 -1.47
N ARG A 101 -16.44 -12.37 -0.65
CA ARG A 101 -15.59 -13.50 -0.23
C ARG A 101 -16.14 -14.86 -0.65
N GLU A 102 -17.34 -14.88 -1.23
CA GLU A 102 -17.97 -16.07 -1.77
C GLU A 102 -17.71 -16.08 -3.27
N TYR A 103 -16.87 -17.01 -3.72
CA TYR A 103 -16.49 -17.12 -5.12
C TYR A 103 -17.03 -18.40 -5.73
N GLN A 104 -17.44 -18.31 -6.99
CA GLN A 104 -17.81 -19.47 -7.80
C GLN A 104 -16.55 -20.18 -8.30
N THR A 105 -16.64 -21.48 -8.60
CA THR A 105 -15.49 -22.31 -9.00
C THR A 105 -15.06 -22.10 -10.46
N GLN A 106 -15.88 -21.45 -11.27
CA GLN A 106 -15.60 -21.21 -12.68
C GLN A 106 -14.38 -20.28 -12.86
N PRO A 107 -13.48 -20.59 -13.81
CA PRO A 107 -12.33 -19.74 -14.09
C PRO A 107 -12.75 -18.35 -14.59
N ILE A 108 -11.90 -17.36 -14.35
CA ILE A 108 -11.95 -16.11 -15.12
C ILE A 108 -11.16 -16.28 -16.42
N SER A 109 -11.52 -15.55 -17.46
CA SER A 109 -10.78 -15.63 -18.72
C SER A 109 -9.45 -14.88 -18.65
N LEU A 110 -8.48 -15.27 -19.48
CA LEU A 110 -7.22 -14.53 -19.60
C LEU A 110 -7.45 -13.05 -20.00
N PRO A 111 -8.37 -12.71 -20.92
CA PRO A 111 -8.74 -11.30 -21.17
C PRO A 111 -9.26 -10.56 -19.94
N GLN A 112 -10.12 -11.20 -19.12
CA GLN A 112 -10.58 -10.57 -17.86
C GLN A 112 -9.41 -10.30 -16.91
N LEU A 113 -8.46 -11.25 -16.77
CA LEU A 113 -7.26 -11.03 -15.97
C LEU A 113 -6.38 -9.90 -16.56
N SER A 114 -6.25 -9.84 -17.88
CA SER A 114 -5.50 -8.79 -18.59
C SER A 114 -6.05 -7.40 -18.26
N GLU A 115 -7.36 -7.20 -18.44
CA GLU A 115 -8.04 -5.94 -18.14
C GLU A 115 -7.97 -5.59 -16.65
N LEU A 116 -8.17 -6.58 -15.78
CA LEU A 116 -8.06 -6.43 -14.34
C LEU A 116 -6.69 -5.87 -13.95
N LEU A 117 -5.60 -6.47 -14.45
CA LEU A 117 -4.23 -6.02 -14.15
C LEU A 117 -3.92 -4.65 -14.76
N TYR A 118 -4.45 -4.37 -15.96
CA TYR A 118 -4.28 -3.08 -16.61
C TYR A 118 -4.93 -1.95 -15.80
N TYR A 119 -6.20 -2.10 -15.40
CA TYR A 119 -6.88 -1.07 -14.61
C TYR A 119 -6.40 -1.01 -13.17
N THR A 120 -5.93 -2.12 -12.60
CA THR A 120 -5.34 -2.15 -11.25
C THR A 120 -4.01 -1.38 -11.20
N TYR A 121 -3.08 -1.67 -12.12
CA TYR A 121 -1.71 -1.12 -12.04
C TYR A 121 -0.94 -1.01 -13.36
N GLY A 122 -1.62 -1.10 -14.50
CA GLY A 122 -1.02 -1.02 -15.83
C GLY A 122 -0.48 0.37 -16.19
N ALA A 123 0.36 0.41 -17.23
CA ALA A 123 0.91 1.64 -17.77
C ALA A 123 -0.16 2.43 -18.55
N THR A 124 -0.51 3.62 -18.10
CA THR A 124 -1.57 4.47 -18.68
C THR A 124 -1.03 5.72 -19.36
N GLY A 125 0.26 6.03 -19.19
CA GLY A 125 0.86 7.20 -19.82
C GLY A 125 2.37 7.28 -19.61
N LYS A 126 2.97 8.34 -20.15
CA LYS A 126 4.39 8.65 -19.95
C LYS A 126 4.55 10.14 -19.73
N ILE A 127 5.50 10.52 -18.88
CA ILE A 127 5.88 11.91 -18.68
C ILE A 127 7.41 12.06 -18.78
N SER A 128 7.84 13.06 -19.54
CA SER A 128 9.24 13.47 -19.67
C SER A 128 9.42 14.78 -18.90
N LEU A 129 10.21 14.76 -17.84
CA LEU A 129 10.59 15.96 -17.11
C LEU A 129 11.92 16.48 -17.67
N ARG A 130 12.01 17.77 -18.03
CA ARG A 130 13.22 18.37 -18.61
C ARG A 130 14.45 18.04 -17.75
N GLY A 131 15.43 17.34 -18.32
CA GLY A 131 16.67 16.94 -17.63
C GLY A 131 16.59 15.67 -16.76
N TYR A 132 15.46 14.98 -16.72
CA TYR A 132 15.27 13.73 -15.95
C TYR A 132 14.82 12.56 -16.85
N ARG A 133 14.83 11.35 -16.28
CA ARG A 133 14.38 10.10 -16.94
C ARG A 133 12.90 10.18 -17.36
N ASN A 134 12.53 9.44 -18.42
CA ASN A 134 11.14 9.22 -18.79
C ASN A 134 10.45 8.33 -17.73
N TYR A 135 9.32 8.77 -17.19
CA TYR A 135 8.52 7.99 -16.24
C TYR A 135 7.33 7.35 -16.95
N ILE A 136 7.07 6.09 -16.64
CA ILE A 136 5.82 5.41 -17.01
C ILE A 136 4.81 5.72 -15.91
N LEU A 137 3.70 6.35 -16.28
CA LEU A 137 2.57 6.56 -15.40
C LEU A 137 1.72 5.29 -15.34
N ARG A 138 1.24 4.94 -14.15
CA ARG A 138 0.37 3.80 -13.91
C ARG A 138 -1.04 4.26 -13.55
N SER A 139 -2.01 3.35 -13.64
CA SER A 139 -3.40 3.62 -13.25
C SER A 139 -3.56 4.01 -11.78
N ALA A 140 -2.66 3.58 -10.90
CA ALA A 140 -2.59 4.05 -9.51
C ALA A 140 -1.54 5.17 -9.34
N PRO A 141 -1.86 6.25 -8.61
CA PRO A 141 -0.88 7.28 -8.28
C PRO A 141 0.18 6.75 -7.30
N SER A 142 1.36 7.36 -7.36
CA SER A 142 2.50 7.02 -6.50
C SER A 142 3.30 8.25 -6.11
N ALA A 143 3.78 8.31 -4.87
CA ALA A 143 4.60 9.41 -4.39
C ALA A 143 5.86 9.62 -5.25
N GLY A 144 5.94 10.79 -5.89
CA GLY A 144 7.06 11.15 -6.75
C GLY A 144 7.21 10.28 -8.00
N ALA A 145 6.17 9.55 -8.39
CA ALA A 145 6.18 8.56 -9.49
C ALA A 145 7.27 7.49 -9.33
N LEU A 146 7.56 7.08 -8.09
CA LEU A 146 8.62 6.10 -7.78
C LEU A 146 8.15 4.64 -7.80
N TYR A 147 6.85 4.40 -7.63
CA TYR A 147 6.22 3.07 -7.72
C TYR A 147 6.93 1.99 -6.87
N PRO A 148 6.95 2.14 -5.54
CA PRO A 148 7.58 1.20 -4.63
C PRO A 148 6.88 -0.17 -4.59
N ILE A 149 5.65 -0.28 -5.12
CA ILE A 149 4.91 -1.54 -5.13
C ILE A 149 5.21 -2.33 -6.40
N ASN A 150 5.51 -3.62 -6.23
CA ASN A 150 5.38 -4.62 -7.29
C ASN A 150 4.01 -5.30 -7.17
N LEU A 151 3.42 -5.62 -8.32
CA LEU A 151 2.20 -6.43 -8.41
C LEU A 151 2.57 -7.84 -8.86
N SER A 152 2.12 -8.84 -8.14
CA SER A 152 2.24 -10.26 -8.49
C SER A 152 0.88 -10.92 -8.40
N VAL A 153 0.72 -12.06 -9.07
CA VAL A 153 -0.55 -12.76 -9.22
C VAL A 153 -0.31 -14.22 -8.89
N ILE A 154 -1.03 -14.72 -7.89
CA ILE A 154 -1.20 -16.15 -7.67
C ILE A 154 -2.42 -16.57 -8.47
N VAL A 155 -2.22 -17.48 -9.41
CA VAL A 155 -3.27 -17.99 -10.29
C VAL A 155 -3.77 -19.31 -9.73
N ASN A 156 -5.06 -19.36 -9.39
CA ASN A 156 -5.73 -20.59 -8.99
C ASN A 156 -6.54 -21.17 -10.16
N SER A 157 -7.31 -20.33 -10.86
CA SER A 157 -8.26 -20.75 -11.90
C SER A 157 -8.45 -19.64 -12.96
N VAL A 158 -7.64 -19.68 -14.01
CA VAL A 158 -7.71 -18.75 -15.15
C VAL A 158 -7.64 -19.55 -16.44
N ASP A 159 -8.51 -19.26 -17.41
CA ASP A 159 -8.51 -19.97 -18.69
C ASP A 159 -7.15 -19.84 -19.37
N THR A 160 -6.63 -20.95 -19.92
CA THR A 160 -5.37 -21.00 -20.69
C THR A 160 -4.10 -20.62 -19.92
N LEU A 161 -4.17 -20.39 -18.61
CA LEU A 161 -3.03 -20.07 -17.75
C LEU A 161 -2.89 -21.12 -16.65
N SER A 162 -1.70 -21.69 -16.51
CA SER A 162 -1.45 -22.71 -15.48
C SER A 162 -1.52 -22.11 -14.07
N PRO A 163 -1.97 -22.87 -13.05
CA PRO A 163 -1.84 -22.45 -11.66
C PRO A 163 -0.38 -22.19 -11.28
N GLY A 164 -0.14 -21.12 -10.54
CA GLY A 164 1.22 -20.72 -10.19
C GLY A 164 1.32 -19.30 -9.65
N PHE A 165 2.55 -18.85 -9.44
CA PHE A 165 2.89 -17.51 -8.98
C PHE A 165 3.61 -16.73 -10.10
N TYR A 166 3.09 -15.56 -10.42
CA TYR A 166 3.51 -14.75 -11.55
C TYR A 166 3.83 -13.32 -11.13
N ARG A 167 4.87 -12.72 -11.72
CA ARG A 167 5.13 -11.27 -11.62
C ARG A 167 4.44 -10.54 -12.78
N TYR A 168 3.74 -9.45 -12.48
CA TYR A 168 3.19 -8.58 -13.52
C TYR A 168 4.25 -7.59 -14.02
N LYS A 169 4.57 -7.67 -15.30
CA LYS A 169 5.54 -6.83 -16.01
C LYS A 169 4.81 -5.65 -16.64
N VAL A 170 4.76 -4.54 -15.89
CA VAL A 170 3.95 -3.35 -16.24
C VAL A 170 4.28 -2.76 -17.61
N LYS A 171 5.57 -2.76 -18.01
CA LYS A 171 6.00 -2.16 -19.28
C LYS A 171 5.59 -3.01 -20.48
N GLU A 172 5.67 -4.32 -20.33
CA GLU A 172 5.35 -5.31 -21.37
C GLU A 172 3.88 -5.72 -21.36
N HIS A 173 3.12 -5.36 -20.31
CA HIS A 173 1.78 -5.88 -20.03
C HIS A 173 1.74 -7.41 -20.10
N ALA A 174 2.67 -8.05 -19.38
CA ALA A 174 2.87 -9.51 -19.42
C ALA A 174 2.96 -10.12 -18.03
N LEU A 175 2.73 -11.43 -17.93
CA LEU A 175 2.97 -12.22 -16.72
C LEU A 175 4.24 -13.05 -16.90
N GLU A 176 5.18 -12.88 -15.98
CA GLU A 176 6.41 -13.68 -15.89
C GLU A 176 6.21 -14.74 -14.81
N SER A 177 6.31 -16.03 -15.17
CA SER A 177 6.19 -17.12 -14.21
C SER A 177 7.40 -17.14 -13.27
N ILE A 178 7.14 -17.13 -11.96
CA ILE A 178 8.13 -17.35 -10.91
C ILE A 178 8.10 -18.82 -10.48
N PHE A 179 6.89 -19.37 -10.32
CA PHE A 179 6.67 -20.75 -9.90
C PHE A 179 5.40 -21.29 -10.56
N LEU A 180 5.43 -22.54 -11.01
CA LEU A 180 4.27 -23.27 -11.51
C LEU A 180 3.90 -24.37 -10.53
N GLY A 181 2.64 -24.44 -10.15
CA GLY A 181 2.14 -25.38 -9.16
C GLY A 181 1.07 -24.77 -8.27
N ASP A 182 0.34 -25.66 -7.59
CA ASP A 182 -0.73 -25.26 -6.68
C ASP A 182 -0.15 -24.89 -5.30
N ILE A 183 -0.29 -23.62 -4.93
CA ILE A 183 0.12 -23.08 -3.63
C ILE A 183 -1.06 -22.67 -2.75
N ARG A 184 -2.29 -23.08 -3.08
CA ARG A 184 -3.50 -22.66 -2.34
C ARG A 184 -3.45 -23.05 -0.87
N SER A 185 -3.10 -24.30 -0.57
CA SER A 185 -3.05 -24.82 0.81
C SER A 185 -2.03 -24.07 1.68
N PRO A 186 -0.74 -23.96 1.30
CA PRO A 186 0.22 -23.21 2.10
C PRO A 186 -0.12 -21.72 2.17
N LEU A 187 -0.68 -21.13 1.11
CA LEU A 187 -1.12 -19.72 1.12
C LEU A 187 -2.27 -19.48 2.10
N VAL A 188 -3.27 -20.36 2.16
CA VAL A 188 -4.38 -20.27 3.13
C VAL A 188 -3.87 -20.38 4.55
N GLN A 189 -2.92 -21.29 4.81
CA GLN A 189 -2.32 -21.43 6.14
C GLN A 189 -1.57 -20.16 6.55
N ALA A 190 -0.76 -19.59 5.65
CA ALA A 190 -0.09 -18.31 5.87
C ALA A 190 -1.09 -17.14 6.03
N GLY A 191 -2.22 -17.20 5.33
CA GLY A 191 -3.33 -16.25 5.40
C GLY A 191 -4.33 -16.48 6.54
N LEU A 192 -3.89 -16.99 7.70
CA LEU A 192 -4.75 -17.20 8.88
C LEU A 192 -5.97 -18.11 8.64
N GLY A 193 -5.84 -19.10 7.74
CA GLY A 193 -6.91 -20.05 7.45
C GLY A 193 -8.08 -19.47 6.62
N GLN A 194 -7.90 -18.30 6.01
CA GLN A 194 -8.93 -17.64 5.19
C GLN A 194 -9.22 -18.42 3.89
N GLN A 195 -10.18 -19.33 3.95
CA GLN A 195 -10.49 -20.29 2.86
C GLN A 195 -10.88 -19.64 1.53
N PHE A 196 -11.41 -18.42 1.55
CA PHE A 196 -11.78 -17.71 0.33
C PHE A 196 -10.56 -17.38 -0.58
N MET A 197 -9.33 -17.47 -0.05
CA MET A 197 -8.11 -17.41 -0.87
C MET A 197 -7.97 -18.60 -1.84
N ALA A 198 -8.41 -19.78 -1.43
CA ALA A 198 -8.32 -21.00 -2.25
C ALA A 198 -9.45 -21.12 -3.27
N THR A 199 -10.58 -20.45 -3.04
CA THR A 199 -11.73 -20.43 -3.97
C THR A 199 -11.70 -19.24 -4.94
N ALA A 200 -10.91 -18.20 -4.64
CA ALA A 200 -10.67 -17.11 -5.58
C ALA A 200 -10.03 -17.63 -6.88
N ALA A 201 -10.33 -16.97 -8.00
CA ALA A 201 -9.69 -17.29 -9.28
C ALA A 201 -8.22 -16.85 -9.29
N VAL A 202 -7.93 -15.70 -8.68
CA VAL A 202 -6.58 -15.19 -8.47
C VAL A 202 -6.43 -14.50 -7.11
N VAL A 203 -5.20 -14.44 -6.61
CA VAL A 203 -4.82 -13.59 -5.48
C VAL A 203 -3.75 -12.61 -5.95
N LEU A 204 -4.06 -11.33 -5.95
CA LEU A 204 -3.08 -10.28 -6.20
C LEU A 204 -2.22 -10.10 -4.94
N VAL A 205 -0.91 -10.00 -5.13
CA VAL A 205 0.06 -9.78 -4.05
C VAL A 205 0.75 -8.45 -4.32
N LEU A 206 0.55 -7.48 -3.41
CA LEU A 206 1.21 -6.19 -3.43
C LEU A 206 2.40 -6.26 -2.49
N SER A 207 3.59 -6.13 -3.06
CA SER A 207 4.86 -6.23 -2.34
C SER A 207 5.63 -4.92 -2.48
N ALA A 208 6.17 -4.41 -1.38
CA ALA A 208 6.90 -3.16 -1.34
C ALA A 208 8.39 -3.39 -1.53
N VAL A 209 9.03 -2.52 -2.31
CA VAL A 209 10.48 -2.44 -2.52
C VAL A 209 10.95 -1.11 -1.93
N PRO A 210 11.37 -1.08 -0.65
CA PRO A 210 11.71 0.16 0.05
C PRO A 210 12.82 0.97 -0.63
N GLU A 211 13.78 0.29 -1.27
CA GLU A 211 14.89 0.91 -2.00
C GLU A 211 14.42 1.93 -3.05
N ARG A 212 13.21 1.78 -3.61
CA ARG A 212 12.67 2.71 -4.60
C ARG A 212 12.23 4.05 -4.02
N ILE A 213 11.90 4.12 -2.73
CA ILE A 213 11.20 5.26 -2.12
C ILE A 213 11.93 5.86 -0.92
N ILE A 214 12.61 5.04 -0.12
CA ILE A 214 13.35 5.48 1.06
C ILE A 214 14.49 6.44 0.74
N PRO A 215 15.28 6.28 -0.34
CA PRO A 215 16.34 7.25 -0.66
C PRO A 215 15.82 8.68 -0.88
N ARG A 216 14.58 8.84 -1.36
CA ARG A 216 13.98 10.17 -1.60
C ARG A 216 13.24 10.72 -0.39
N TYR A 217 12.57 9.87 0.37
CA TYR A 217 11.62 10.30 1.41
C TYR A 217 11.97 9.85 2.83
N GLY A 218 13.08 9.14 3.02
CA GLY A 218 13.49 8.57 4.31
C GLY A 218 12.38 7.70 4.92
N ILE A 219 12.27 7.72 6.26
CA ILE A 219 11.26 6.96 7.01
C ILE A 219 9.81 7.28 6.59
N ARG A 220 9.57 8.48 6.04
CA ARG A 220 8.25 8.86 5.52
C ARG A 220 7.85 8.03 4.30
N GLY A 221 8.82 7.45 3.59
CA GLY A 221 8.58 6.52 2.49
C GLY A 221 7.71 5.33 2.87
N TYR A 222 7.81 4.81 4.11
CA TYR A 222 6.91 3.76 4.60
C TYR A 222 5.44 4.18 4.59
N ARG A 223 5.13 5.43 4.97
CA ARG A 223 3.75 5.93 4.86
C ARG A 223 3.26 5.93 3.42
N TYR A 224 4.12 6.28 2.47
CA TYR A 224 3.77 6.30 1.05
C TYR A 224 3.61 4.89 0.47
N ILE A 225 4.36 3.90 0.94
CA ILE A 225 4.17 2.50 0.57
C ILE A 225 2.72 2.06 0.87
N TYR A 226 2.21 2.32 2.07
CA TYR A 226 0.84 1.93 2.42
C TYR A 226 -0.23 2.72 1.65
N LEU A 227 0.01 4.02 1.38
CA LEU A 227 -0.90 4.82 0.56
C LEU A 227 -0.96 4.29 -0.89
N ASP A 228 0.19 4.00 -1.48
CA ASP A 228 0.29 3.42 -2.81
C ASP A 228 -0.41 2.05 -2.87
N ALA A 229 -0.23 1.20 -1.85
CA ALA A 229 -0.93 -0.08 -1.77
C ALA A 229 -2.46 0.12 -1.71
N GLY A 230 -2.95 1.08 -0.92
CA GLY A 230 -4.37 1.40 -0.85
C GLY A 230 -4.95 1.94 -2.17
N HIS A 231 -4.20 2.74 -2.91
CA HIS A 231 -4.61 3.21 -4.24
C HIS A 231 -4.75 2.04 -5.23
N ILE A 232 -3.77 1.13 -5.25
CA ILE A 232 -3.78 -0.05 -6.11
C ILE A 232 -4.94 -0.97 -5.72
N ALA A 233 -5.16 -1.18 -4.42
CA ALA A 233 -6.24 -2.01 -3.93
C ALA A 233 -7.61 -1.47 -4.34
N GLN A 234 -7.85 -0.17 -4.15
CA GLN A 234 -9.11 0.43 -4.58
C GLN A 234 -9.30 0.32 -6.10
N ASN A 235 -8.26 0.50 -6.90
CA ASN A 235 -8.35 0.26 -8.35
C ASN A 235 -8.72 -1.20 -8.66
N ALA A 236 -8.16 -2.18 -7.95
CA ALA A 236 -8.50 -3.60 -8.12
C ALA A 236 -9.98 -3.87 -7.81
N TYR A 237 -10.53 -3.23 -6.77
CA TYR A 237 -11.96 -3.32 -6.43
C TYR A 237 -12.86 -2.75 -7.53
N LEU A 238 -12.50 -1.59 -8.09
CA LEU A 238 -13.28 -0.94 -9.14
C LEU A 238 -13.17 -1.72 -10.47
N ALA A 239 -11.98 -2.23 -10.79
CA ALA A 239 -11.75 -3.07 -11.95
C ALA A 239 -12.51 -4.41 -11.84
N ALA A 240 -12.52 -5.04 -10.67
CA ALA A 240 -13.30 -6.24 -10.43
C ALA A 240 -14.80 -5.98 -10.61
N GLU A 241 -15.35 -4.91 -10.03
CA GLU A 241 -16.77 -4.57 -10.20
C GLU A 241 -17.11 -4.27 -11.68
N TYR A 242 -16.24 -3.54 -12.39
CA TYR A 242 -16.37 -3.30 -13.84
C TYR A 242 -16.44 -4.60 -14.64
N LEU A 243 -15.65 -5.61 -14.26
CA LEU A 243 -15.61 -6.93 -14.91
C LEU A 243 -16.66 -7.92 -14.40
N ASN A 244 -17.59 -7.49 -13.54
CA ASN A 244 -18.57 -8.32 -12.83
C ASN A 244 -17.92 -9.46 -12.01
N LEU A 245 -16.81 -9.14 -11.35
CA LEU A 245 -16.10 -10.00 -10.41
C LEU A 245 -16.27 -9.49 -8.97
N GLY A 246 -15.95 -10.35 -8.00
CA GLY A 246 -15.79 -9.97 -6.61
C GLY A 246 -14.32 -9.75 -6.26
N ALA A 247 -14.07 -8.83 -5.33
CA ALA A 247 -12.75 -8.62 -4.73
C ALA A 247 -12.84 -8.59 -3.20
N CYS A 248 -11.78 -9.03 -2.52
CA CYS A 248 -11.61 -8.83 -1.09
C CYS A 248 -10.15 -8.65 -0.71
N ASP A 249 -9.83 -7.56 -0.02
CA ASP A 249 -8.53 -7.37 0.62
C ASP A 249 -8.30 -8.37 1.76
N ILE A 250 -7.04 -8.72 1.93
CA ILE A 250 -6.49 -9.49 3.03
C ILE A 250 -5.34 -8.69 3.63
N GLY A 251 -5.65 -7.97 4.70
CA GLY A 251 -4.67 -7.21 5.50
C GLY A 251 -4.11 -7.99 6.69
N ALA A 252 -4.56 -9.22 6.91
CA ALA A 252 -4.12 -10.06 8.03
C ALA A 252 -3.60 -11.41 7.50
N PHE A 253 -2.31 -11.64 7.69
CA PHE A 253 -1.57 -12.85 7.33
C PHE A 253 -0.32 -12.93 8.21
N TYR A 254 0.34 -14.09 8.26
CA TYR A 254 1.66 -14.23 8.85
C TYR A 254 2.72 -13.82 7.83
N ASP A 255 3.33 -12.65 7.99
CA ASP A 255 4.30 -12.07 7.04
C ASP A 255 5.40 -13.08 6.66
N ASP A 256 6.12 -13.62 7.63
CA ASP A 256 7.22 -14.58 7.40
C ASP A 256 6.75 -15.83 6.66
N ALA A 257 5.54 -16.33 6.97
CA ALA A 257 4.99 -17.50 6.31
C ALA A 257 4.64 -17.19 4.85
N VAL A 258 4.02 -16.03 4.57
CA VAL A 258 3.72 -15.60 3.20
C VAL A 258 5.02 -15.40 2.41
N HIS A 259 6.03 -14.78 3.00
CA HIS A 259 7.33 -14.58 2.36
C HIS A 259 8.01 -15.92 2.07
N SER A 260 7.98 -16.86 3.01
CA SER A 260 8.51 -18.21 2.80
C SER A 260 7.77 -18.96 1.69
N VAL A 261 6.44 -18.86 1.60
CA VAL A 261 5.64 -19.52 0.55
C VAL A 261 5.94 -18.92 -0.82
N LEU A 262 6.15 -17.61 -0.90
CA LEU A 262 6.33 -16.89 -2.17
C LEU A 262 7.80 -16.68 -2.55
N GLY A 263 8.74 -17.06 -1.69
CA GLY A 263 10.18 -16.88 -1.90
C GLY A 263 10.65 -15.43 -1.84
N PHE A 264 10.01 -14.59 -1.02
CA PHE A 264 10.43 -13.21 -0.81
C PHE A 264 11.58 -13.12 0.21
N ASP A 265 12.49 -12.19 -0.06
CA ASP A 265 13.52 -11.74 0.87
C ASP A 265 13.02 -10.46 1.56
N PRO A 266 12.55 -10.52 2.82
CA PRO A 266 11.88 -9.40 3.49
C PRO A 266 12.76 -8.15 3.65
N GLU A 267 14.09 -8.29 3.59
CA GLU A 267 15.00 -7.14 3.62
C GLU A 267 14.93 -6.30 2.33
N LYS A 268 14.59 -6.92 1.21
CA LYS A 268 14.51 -6.28 -0.12
C LYS A 268 13.09 -5.99 -0.55
N GLU A 269 12.19 -6.94 -0.29
CA GLU A 269 10.82 -6.92 -0.75
C GLU A 269 9.90 -7.63 0.24
N PHE A 270 8.89 -6.93 0.76
CA PHE A 270 7.93 -7.51 1.71
C PHE A 270 6.49 -7.30 1.25
N VAL A 271 5.63 -8.28 1.50
CA VAL A 271 4.19 -8.21 1.19
C VAL A 271 3.50 -7.19 2.10
N VAL A 272 2.71 -6.30 1.51
CA VAL A 272 1.93 -5.26 2.22
C VAL A 272 0.46 -5.62 2.29
N LEU A 273 -0.07 -6.20 1.20
CA LEU A 273 -1.48 -6.47 1.05
C LEU A 273 -1.68 -7.60 0.03
N MET A 274 -2.65 -8.46 0.27
CA MET A 274 -3.15 -9.41 -0.74
C MET A 274 -4.61 -9.10 -1.07
N ILE A 275 -5.06 -9.45 -2.28
CA ILE A 275 -6.42 -9.18 -2.75
C ILE A 275 -6.94 -10.42 -3.49
N THR A 276 -7.97 -11.05 -2.97
CA THR A 276 -8.62 -12.19 -3.65
C THR A 276 -9.60 -11.66 -4.69
N ILE A 277 -9.62 -12.28 -5.87
CA ILE A 277 -10.53 -11.89 -6.96
C ILE A 277 -11.08 -13.16 -7.62
N GLY A 278 -12.39 -13.19 -7.87
CA GLY A 278 -13.08 -14.33 -8.47
C GLY A 278 -14.48 -13.99 -8.94
N ARG A 279 -15.15 -14.94 -9.60
CA ARG A 279 -16.55 -14.80 -9.99
C ARG A 279 -17.45 -14.83 -8.76
N VAL A 280 -18.51 -14.03 -8.76
CA VAL A 280 -19.51 -13.92 -7.68
C VAL A 280 -20.89 -14.21 -8.20
#